data_AF-A0AAU2XBD2-F1
#
_entry.id   AF-A0AAU2XBD2-F1
#
_cell.length_a   1.000
_cell.length_b   1.000
_cell.length_c   1.000
_cell.angle_alpha   90.00
_cell.angle_beta   90.00
_cell.angle_gamma   90.00
#
_symmetry.space_group_name_H-M   'P 1'
#
loop_
_entity.id
_entity.type
_entity.pdbx_description
1 polymer ?
#
loop_
_entity_poly.entity_id
_entity_poly.type
_entity_poly.pdbx_seq_one_letter_code
_entity_poly.pdbx_strand_id
1 'polypeptide(L)' 'MTDKFPGFDVVRRGYDRGEVDRFLRGCDGGPLGDPRFTIARRGYDPFQVEEFLATLRAGGEPRDTDRPHPEPEHHRA' A
#
# COMPACT_ATOMS: atom_id res chain seq x y z
N MET A 1 2.59 -18.04 11.13
CA MET A 1 1.47 -17.10 10.93
C MET A 1 2.06 -15.96 10.13
N THR A 2 1.90 -16.03 8.82
CA THR A 2 2.61 -15.17 7.86
C THR A 2 2.00 -13.77 7.94
N ASP A 3 2.66 -12.92 8.68
CA ASP A 3 2.42 -11.48 8.73
C ASP A 3 2.53 -10.97 7.29
N LYS A 4 1.37 -10.74 6.66
CA LYS A 4 1.24 -10.41 5.23
C LYS A 4 1.65 -8.94 5.07
N PHE A 5 2.91 -8.62 5.36
CA PHE A 5 3.49 -7.34 4.97
C PHE A 5 3.42 -7.28 3.44
N PRO A 6 2.65 -6.34 2.86
CA PRO A 6 2.75 -6.09 1.43
C PRO A 6 4.21 -5.71 1.17
N GLY A 7 4.90 -6.48 0.32
CA GLY A 7 6.30 -6.25 0.00
C GLY A 7 6.47 -4.96 -0.79
N PHE A 8 6.39 -3.82 -0.08
CA PHE A 8 6.51 -2.50 -0.68
C PHE A 8 7.91 -2.31 -1.26
N ASP A 9 7.98 -1.72 -2.44
CA ASP A 9 9.24 -1.40 -3.09
C ASP A 9 9.97 -0.27 -2.33
N VAL A 10 11.31 -0.34 -2.30
CA VAL A 10 12.14 0.63 -1.58
C VAL A 10 12.78 1.60 -2.56
N VAL A 11 12.24 2.81 -2.59
CA VAL A 11 12.69 3.89 -3.49
C VAL A 11 13.58 4.90 -2.76
N ARG A 12 14.35 5.67 -3.53
CA ARG A 12 15.01 6.88 -3.02
C ARG A 12 13.95 7.96 -2.80
N ARG A 13 13.90 8.54 -1.60
CA ARG A 13 12.85 9.50 -1.17
C ARG A 13 11.44 8.86 -1.07
N GLY A 14 11.36 7.73 -0.40
CA GLY A 14 10.08 7.10 -0.02
C GLY A 14 9.69 7.42 1.42
N TYR A 15 8.54 6.91 1.85
CA TYR A 15 8.07 6.99 3.23
C TYR A 15 8.91 6.15 4.18
N ASP A 16 9.14 6.65 5.40
CA ASP A 16 9.91 5.92 6.39
C ASP A 16 9.28 4.56 6.71
N ARG A 17 10.07 3.50 6.55
CA ARG A 17 9.60 2.13 6.70
C ARG A 17 9.14 1.81 8.12
N GLY A 18 9.80 2.40 9.12
CA GLY A 18 9.45 2.21 10.52
C GLY A 18 8.16 2.93 10.89
N GLU A 19 7.91 4.11 10.33
CA GLU A 19 6.63 4.81 10.51
C GLU A 19 5.47 4.07 9.85
N VAL A 20 5.66 3.58 8.62
CA VAL A 20 4.64 2.80 7.90
C VAL A 20 4.33 1.49 8.64
N ASP A 21 5.36 0.72 9.05
CA ASP A 21 5.19 -0.54 9.79
C ASP A 21 4.46 -0.31 11.13
N ARG A 22 4.85 0.73 11.88
CA ARG A 22 4.18 1.09 13.14
C ARG A 22 2.71 1.48 12.93
N PHE A 23 2.43 2.22 11.85
CA PHE A 23 1.08 2.63 11.52
C PHE A 23 0.20 1.43 11.16
N LEU A 24 0.72 0.52 10.31
CA LEU A 24 0.03 -0.70 9.91
C LEU A 24 -0.25 -1.63 11.09
N ARG A 25 0.72 -1.83 12.00
CA ARG A 25 0.48 -2.62 13.23
C ARG A 25 -0.54 -2.00 14.18
N GLY A 26 -0.67 -0.67 14.16
CA GLY A 26 -1.67 0.04 14.96
C GLY A 26 -3.06 0.05 14.33
N CYS A 27 -3.16 -0.30 13.04
CA CYS A 27 -4.40 -0.23 12.27
C CYS A 27 -5.04 -1.61 12.13
N ASP A 28 -5.53 -2.15 13.24
CA ASP A 28 -6.28 -3.42 13.28
C ASP A 28 -7.75 -3.18 12.89
N GLY A 29 -7.99 -2.71 11.65
CA GLY A 29 -9.34 -2.55 11.09
C GLY A 29 -10.11 -1.28 11.52
N GLY A 30 -9.44 -0.31 12.13
CA GLY A 30 -10.02 0.99 12.48
C GLY A 30 -10.00 2.00 11.31
N PRO A 31 -10.73 3.13 11.44
CA PRO A 31 -10.69 4.19 10.44
C PRO A 31 -9.26 4.75 10.32
N LEU A 32 -8.65 4.50 9.17
CA LEU A 32 -7.37 5.05 8.77
C LEU A 32 -7.52 6.56 8.61
N GLY A 33 -7.05 7.34 9.58
CA GLY A 33 -6.80 8.78 9.38
C GLY A 33 -5.75 9.00 8.29
N ASP A 34 -5.55 10.24 7.84
CA ASP A 34 -4.52 10.58 6.84
C ASP A 34 -3.13 10.54 7.48
N PRO A 35 -2.35 9.47 7.26
CA PRO A 35 -1.05 9.35 7.90
C PRO A 35 -0.05 10.24 7.18
N ARG A 36 0.65 11.08 7.95
CA ARG A 36 1.77 11.86 7.45
C ARG A 36 3.06 11.13 7.76
N PHE A 37 3.54 10.34 6.81
CA PHE A 37 4.83 9.67 6.91
C PHE A 37 5.97 10.63 6.53
N THR A 38 7.11 10.51 7.20
CA THR A 38 8.32 11.26 6.87
C THR A 38 8.96 10.70 5.60
N ILE A 39 9.46 11.59 4.72
CA ILE A 39 10.24 11.17 3.55
C ILE A 39 11.68 10.88 3.98
N ALA A 40 12.07 9.62 3.90
CA ALA A 40 13.42 9.15 4.18
C ALA A 40 14.24 9.01 2.88
N ARG A 41 15.58 9.06 3.00
CA ARG A 41 16.48 8.83 1.85
C ARG A 41 16.28 7.46 1.19
N ARG A 42 15.86 6.46 1.96
CA ARG A 42 15.39 5.15 1.52
C ARG A 42 14.13 4.81 2.30
N GLY A 43 13.03 4.67 1.60
CA GLY A 43 11.71 4.45 2.18
C GLY A 43 10.83 3.64 1.26
N TYR A 44 9.65 3.26 1.74
CA TYR A 44 8.64 2.62 0.91
C TYR A 44 8.09 3.58 -0.12
N ASP A 45 7.75 3.05 -1.29
CA ASP A 45 7.14 3.84 -2.34
C ASP A 45 5.80 4.45 -1.87
N PRO A 46 5.66 5.78 -1.90
CA PRO A 46 4.46 6.44 -1.40
C PRO A 46 3.22 6.07 -2.19
N PHE A 47 3.32 5.78 -3.50
CA PHE A 47 2.15 5.35 -4.28
C PHE A 47 1.67 3.99 -3.83
N GLN A 48 2.57 3.02 -3.62
CA GLN A 48 2.19 1.69 -3.13
C GLN A 48 1.56 1.73 -1.73
N VAL A 49 2.09 2.57 -0.84
CA VAL A 49 1.51 2.75 0.51
C VAL A 49 0.10 3.34 0.40
N GLU A 50 -0.09 4.41 -0.36
CA GLU A 50 -1.40 5.06 -0.51
C GLU A 50 -2.44 4.12 -1.15
N GLU A 51 -2.07 3.35 -2.18
CA GLU A 51 -2.94 2.34 -2.81
C GLU A 51 -3.38 1.26 -1.80
N PHE A 52 -2.45 0.79 -0.97
CA PHE A 52 -2.75 -0.18 0.08
C PHE A 52 -3.70 0.40 1.14
N LEU A 53 -3.43 1.63 1.58
CA LEU A 53 -4.30 2.33 2.54
C LEU A 53 -5.70 2.61 1.95
N ALA A 54 -5.80 2.96 0.66
CA ALA A 54 -7.07 3.15 -0.01
C ALA A 54 -7.87 1.84 -0.07
N THR A 55 -7.20 0.72 -0.34
CA THR A 55 -7.82 -0.62 -0.33
C THR A 55 -8.35 -0.99 1.06
N LEU A 56 -7.55 -0.75 2.10
CA LEU A 56 -7.96 -0.97 3.49
C LEU A 56 -9.13 -0.06 3.89
N ARG A 57 -9.11 1.23 3.51
CA ARG A 57 -10.21 2.18 3.75
C ARG A 57 -11.51 1.77 3.05
N ALA A 58 -11.40 1.17 1.88
CA ALA A 58 -12.55 0.64 1.14
C ALA A 58 -13.15 -0.62 1.79
N GLY A 59 -12.55 -1.15 2.86
CA GLY A 59 -12.97 -2.40 3.50
C GLY A 59 -12.76 -3.63 2.64
N GLY A 60 -11.99 -3.49 1.55
CA GLY A 60 -11.58 -4.61 0.74
C GLY A 60 -10.45 -5.32 1.46
N GLU A 61 -10.61 -6.62 1.73
CA GLU A 61 -9.48 -7.51 1.94
C GLU A 61 -8.46 -7.19 0.83
N PRO A 62 -7.17 -6.94 1.13
CA PRO A 62 -6.17 -6.67 0.12
C PRO A 62 -6.16 -7.89 -0.78
N ARG A 63 -6.87 -7.76 -1.91
CA ARG A 63 -7.06 -8.83 -2.86
C ARG A 63 -5.64 -9.19 -3.24
N ASP A 64 -5.30 -10.42 -2.92
CA ASP A 64 -4.16 -11.12 -3.47
C ASP A 64 -4.29 -10.97 -4.99
N THR A 65 -3.71 -9.93 -5.57
CA THR A 65 -3.76 -9.69 -7.01
C THR A 65 -2.74 -10.58 -7.67
N ASP A 66 -2.95 -11.89 -7.54
CA ASP A 66 -2.93 -12.78 -8.69
C ASP A 66 -4.14 -12.42 -9.57
N ARG A 67 -4.07 -11.25 -10.21
CA ARG A 67 -5.00 -10.87 -11.27
C ARG A 67 -4.15 -10.21 -12.35
N PRO A 68 -4.01 -10.84 -13.54
CA PRO A 68 -3.35 -10.18 -14.64
C PRO A 68 -4.08 -8.87 -14.95
N HIS A 69 -3.29 -7.82 -15.16
CA HIS A 69 -3.70 -6.55 -15.74
C HIS A 69 -4.71 -6.82 -16.86
N PRO A 70 -5.96 -6.33 -16.79
CA PRO A 70 -6.82 -6.39 -17.97
C PRO A 70 -6.10 -5.59 -19.05
N GLU A 71 -5.67 -6.28 -20.11
CA GLU A 71 -5.20 -5.64 -21.33
C GLU A 71 -6.25 -4.58 -21.72
N PRO A 72 -5.84 -3.36 -22.08
CA PRO A 72 -6.77 -2.36 -22.57
C PRO A 72 -7.39 -2.92 -23.86
N GLU A 73 -8.64 -3.38 -23.78
CA GLU A 73 -9.48 -3.65 -24.93
C GLU A 73 -9.65 -2.34 -25.71
N HIS A 74 -8.74 -2.09 -26.66
CA HIS A 74 -9.00 -1.16 -27.75
C HIS A 74 -10.10 -1.79 -28.59
N HIS A 75 -11.33 -1.39 -28.25
CA HIS A 75 -12.55 -1.59 -29.01
C HIS A 75 -12.26 -1.57 -30.50
N ARG A 76 -12.44 -2.74 -31.11
CA ARG A 76 -12.50 -2.93 -32.55
C ARG A 76 -13.78 -2.25 -33.07
N ALA A 77 -13.64 -1.37 -34.05
CA ALA A 77 -14.69 -0.97 -34.98
C ALA A 77 -14.09 -0.92 -36.38
#